data_AF-A0A929IGU2-F1
#
_entry.id   AF-A0A929IGU2-F1
#
_cell.length_a   1.000
_cell.length_b   1.000
_cell.length_c   1.000
_cell.angle_alpha   90.00
_cell.angle_beta   90.00
_cell.angle_gamma   90.00
#
_symmetry.space_group_name_H-M   'P 1'
#
loop_
_entity.id
_entity.type
_entity.pdbx_description
1 polymer ?
#
loop_
_entity_poly.entity_id
_entity_poly.type
_entity_poly.pdbx_seq_one_letter_code
_entity_poly.pdbx_strand_id
1 'polypeptide(L)'
;MQRLRWLHSLATAAVVSLLYLAGILDPVERVLTDTRFELAGREASGDLVIVGIDPKSLRQLDTWPWPRDYHATVIDRLVESGAAQIALGVD
;
A
#
# COMPACT_ATOMS: atom_id res chain seq x y z
N MET A 1 -36.30 -1.69 -28.19
CA MET A 1 -35.61 -0.52 -27.59
C MET A 1 -34.69 -0.88 -26.40
N GLN A 2 -35.06 -1.83 -25.54
CA GLN A 2 -34.25 -2.19 -24.35
C GLN A 2 -32.89 -2.84 -24.69
N ARG A 3 -32.82 -3.78 -25.64
CA ARG A 3 -31.56 -4.41 -26.08
C ARG A 3 -30.51 -3.42 -26.57
N LEU A 4 -30.94 -2.36 -27.27
CA LEU A 4 -30.04 -1.33 -27.78
C LEU A 4 -29.42 -0.53 -26.64
N ARG A 5 -30.16 -0.22 -25.57
CA ARG A 5 -29.64 0.50 -24.39
C ARG A 5 -28.54 -0.29 -23.67
N TRP A 6 -28.72 -1.61 -23.50
CA TRP A 6 -27.72 -2.48 -22.89
C TRP A 6 -26.41 -2.53 -23.69
N LEU A 7 -26.49 -2.56 -25.02
CA LEU A 7 -25.30 -2.54 -25.88
C LEU A 7 -24.51 -1.24 -25.72
N HIS A 8 -25.18 -0.09 -25.62
CA HIS A 8 -24.51 1.19 -25.39
C HIS A 8 -23.82 1.22 -24.01
N SER A 9 -24.51 0.81 -22.95
CA SER A 9 -23.91 0.74 -21.61
C SER A 9 -22.70 -0.19 -21.57
N LEU A 10 -22.76 -1.34 -22.23
CA LEU A 10 -21.65 -2.28 -22.31
C LEU A 10 -20.47 -1.70 -23.10
N ALA A 11 -20.74 -1.03 -24.22
CA ALA A 11 -19.71 -0.37 -25.01
C ALA A 11 -19.03 0.75 -24.22
N THR A 12 -19.80 1.59 -23.51
CA THR A 12 -19.24 2.64 -22.65
C THR A 12 -18.39 2.06 -21.53
N ALA A 13 -18.88 1.02 -20.84
CA ALA A 13 -18.11 0.35 -19.79
C ALA A 13 -16.81 -0.25 -20.33
N ALA A 14 -16.86 -0.94 -21.48
CA ALA A 14 -15.68 -1.52 -22.11
C ALA A 14 -14.64 -0.45 -22.48
N VAL A 15 -15.08 0.68 -23.05
CA VAL A 15 -14.18 1.80 -23.38
C VAL A 15 -13.52 2.36 -22.12
N VAL A 16 -14.30 2.63 -21.06
CA VAL A 16 -13.75 3.13 -19.78
C VAL A 16 -12.75 2.14 -19.18
N SER A 17 -13.09 0.85 -19.16
CA SER A 17 -12.18 -0.19 -18.67
C SER A 17 -10.89 -0.28 -19.50
N LEU A 18 -10.96 -0.15 -20.82
CA LEU A 18 -9.77 -0.15 -21.68
C LEU A 18 -8.88 1.08 -21.43
N LEU A 19 -9.48 2.27 -21.27
CA LEU A 19 -8.74 3.49 -20.93
C LEU A 19 -8.07 3.38 -19.56
N TYR A 20 -8.75 2.77 -18.58
CA TYR A 20 -8.20 2.48 -17.26
C TYR A 20 -7.01 1.50 -17.34
N LEU A 21 -7.19 0.36 -18.01
CA LEU A 21 -6.13 -0.65 -18.16
C LEU A 21 -4.93 -0.14 -18.97
N ALA A 22 -5.14 0.83 -19.86
CA ALA A 22 -4.08 1.50 -20.60
C ALA A 22 -3.36 2.61 -19.81
N GLY A 23 -3.76 2.87 -18.56
CA GLY A 23 -3.16 3.90 -17.69
C GLY A 23 -3.51 5.35 -18.09
N ILE A 24 -4.44 5.53 -19.03
CA ILE A 24 -4.80 6.87 -19.54
C ILE A 24 -5.50 7.69 -18.45
N LEU A 25 -6.15 7.02 -17.50
CA LEU A 25 -6.87 7.65 -16.39
C LEU A 25 -6.01 7.88 -15.14
N ASP A 26 -4.74 7.44 -15.11
CA ASP A 26 -3.85 7.56 -13.93
C ASP A 26 -3.69 9.00 -13.42
N PRO A 27 -3.58 10.05 -14.26
CA PRO A 27 -3.45 11.41 -13.74
C PRO A 27 -4.69 11.85 -12.96
N VAL A 28 -5.88 11.43 -13.40
CA VAL A 28 -7.15 11.72 -12.72
C VAL A 28 -7.22 10.97 -11.40
N GLU A 29 -6.86 9.68 -11.41
CA GLU A 29 -6.81 8.87 -10.18
C GLU A 29 -5.84 9.45 -9.15
N ARG A 30 -4.65 9.89 -9.58
CA ARG A 30 -3.66 10.55 -8.72
C ARG A 30 -4.22 11.81 -8.07
N VAL A 31 -4.78 12.73 -8.85
CA VAL A 31 -5.38 13.97 -8.31
C VAL A 31 -6.50 13.67 -7.33
N LEU A 32 -7.39 12.72 -7.66
CA LEU A 32 -8.48 12.33 -6.76
C LEU A 32 -7.96 11.71 -5.45
N THR A 33 -6.90 10.92 -5.54
CA THR A 33 -6.25 10.28 -4.40
C THR A 33 -5.58 11.31 -3.50
N ASP A 34 -4.78 12.21 -4.07
CA ASP A 34 -4.11 13.28 -3.34
C ASP A 34 -5.14 14.20 -2.66
N THR A 35 -6.17 14.63 -3.39
CA THR A 35 -7.26 15.44 -2.85
C THR A 35 -7.98 14.72 -1.71
N ARG A 36 -8.20 13.40 -1.83
CA ARG A 36 -8.82 12.61 -0.77
C ARG A 36 -7.97 12.58 0.49
N PHE A 37 -6.65 12.46 0.37
CA PHE A 37 -5.74 12.47 1.51
C PHE A 37 -5.64 13.86 2.14
N GLU A 38 -5.61 14.92 1.34
CA GLU A 38 -5.62 16.30 1.82
C GLU A 38 -6.90 16.61 2.60
N LEU A 39 -8.07 16.24 2.05
CA LEU A 39 -9.37 16.42 2.72
C LEU A 39 -9.52 15.58 3.99
N ALA A 40 -8.85 14.43 4.08
CA ALA A 40 -8.86 13.60 5.28
C ALA A 40 -8.13 14.27 6.46
N GLY A 41 -7.24 15.24 6.18
CA GLY A 41 -6.65 16.12 7.20
C GLY A 41 -5.87 15.40 8.30
N ARG A 42 -5.16 14.30 7.98
CA ARG A 42 -4.33 13.59 8.96
C ARG A 42 -2.96 14.26 9.06
N GLU A 43 -2.72 14.96 10.15
CA GLU A 43 -1.37 15.43 10.47
C GLU A 43 -0.43 14.25 10.71
N ALA A 44 0.79 14.36 10.22
CA ALA A 44 1.84 13.40 10.55
C ALA A 44 2.16 13.52 12.04
N SER A 45 2.14 12.40 12.77
CA SER A 45 2.43 12.40 14.21
C SER A 45 3.84 12.90 14.53
N GLY A 46 4.79 12.76 13.60
CA GLY A 46 6.21 13.01 13.84
C GLY A 46 6.91 11.91 14.65
N ASP A 47 6.14 11.08 15.35
CA ASP A 47 6.61 9.93 16.11
C ASP A 47 6.87 8.72 15.19
N LEU A 48 8.05 8.67 14.59
CA LEU A 48 8.48 7.61 13.67
C LEU A 48 9.78 6.96 14.15
N VAL A 49 9.78 5.63 14.23
CA VAL A 49 10.98 4.82 14.45
C VAL A 49 11.17 3.89 13.26
N ILE A 50 12.38 3.87 12.69
CA ILE A 50 12.76 2.96 11.61
C ILE A 50 13.62 1.85 12.19
N VAL A 51 13.16 0.61 12.04
CA VAL A 51 13.91 -0.59 12.42
C VAL A 51 14.44 -1.24 11.14
N GLY A 52 15.74 -1.07 10.88
CA GLY A 52 16.40 -1.62 9.70
C GLY A 52 17.07 -2.97 9.95
N ILE A 53 17.13 -3.79 8.90
CA ILE A 53 18.00 -4.98 8.87
C ILE A 53 19.30 -4.57 8.19
N ASP A 54 20.36 -4.41 8.98
CA ASP A 54 21.67 -4.00 8.47
C ASP A 54 22.61 -5.20 8.23
N PRO A 55 23.78 -5.00 7.60
CA PRO A 55 24.74 -6.08 7.38
C PRO A 55 25.25 -6.74 8.67
N LYS A 56 25.23 -6.04 9.81
CA LYS A 56 25.62 -6.61 11.11
C LYS A 56 24.53 -7.57 11.59
N SER A 57 23.25 -7.21 11.48
CA SER A 57 22.12 -8.09 11.77
C SER A 57 22.15 -9.36 10.91
N LEU A 58 22.42 -9.21 9.60
CA LEU A 58 22.56 -10.34 8.67
C LEU A 58 23.69 -11.31 9.06
N ARG A 59 24.76 -10.83 9.69
CA ARG A 59 25.86 -11.67 10.17
C ARG A 59 25.57 -12.35 11.51
N GLN A 60 24.58 -11.89 12.27
CA GLN A 60 24.27 -12.39 13.60
C GLN A 60 23.27 -13.54 13.62
N LEU A 61 22.47 -13.65 12.57
CA LEU A 61 21.44 -14.68 12.43
C LEU A 61 21.82 -15.68 11.35
N ASP A 62 21.00 -16.71 11.22
CA ASP A 62 21.14 -17.75 10.21
C ASP A 62 20.99 -17.20 8.77
N THR A 63 21.01 -18.12 7.81
CA THR A 63 20.90 -17.81 6.38
C THR A 63 19.62 -17.04 6.05
N TRP A 64 19.78 -15.95 5.31
CA TRP A 64 18.69 -15.19 4.72
C TRP A 64 18.04 -15.96 3.54
N PRO A 65 16.72 -15.92 3.32
CA PRO A 65 15.70 -15.19 4.08
C PRO A 65 15.38 -15.85 5.41
N TRP A 66 15.21 -15.03 6.42
CA TRP A 66 14.94 -15.50 7.78
C TRP A 66 13.53 -16.11 7.92
N PRO A 67 13.36 -17.09 8.82
CA PRO A 67 12.05 -17.53 9.28
C PRO A 67 11.20 -16.35 9.78
N ARG A 68 9.89 -16.41 9.53
CA ARG A 68 8.93 -15.37 9.95
C ARG A 68 8.87 -15.17 11.45
N ASP A 69 9.28 -16.14 12.24
CA ASP A 69 9.30 -16.06 13.70
C ASP A 69 10.25 -14.96 14.23
N TYR A 70 11.35 -14.69 13.51
CA TYR A 70 12.22 -13.56 13.83
C TYR A 70 11.49 -12.22 13.63
N HIS A 71 10.72 -12.09 12.56
CA HIS A 71 9.92 -10.90 12.29
C HIS A 71 8.78 -10.75 13.32
N ALA A 72 8.12 -11.85 13.69
CA ALA A 72 7.09 -11.86 14.74
C ALA A 72 7.67 -11.37 16.08
N THR A 73 8.85 -11.88 16.46
CA THR A 73 9.54 -11.46 17.69
C THR A 73 9.83 -9.95 17.70
N VAL A 74 10.21 -9.35 16.57
CA VAL A 74 10.43 -7.91 16.46
C VAL A 74 9.12 -7.14 16.59
N ILE A 75 8.06 -7.60 15.91
CA ILE A 75 6.73 -6.99 15.97
C ILE A 75 6.20 -7.01 17.41
N ASP A 76 6.30 -8.15 18.10
CA ASP A 76 5.84 -8.30 19.48
C ASP A 76 6.54 -7.31 20.41
N ARG A 77 7.87 -7.15 20.28
CA ARG A 77 8.63 -6.17 21.05
C ARG A 77 8.22 -4.72 20.76
N LEU A 78 7.90 -4.40 19.51
CA LEU A 78 7.41 -3.07 19.14
C LEU A 78 6.02 -2.80 19.74
N VAL A 79 5.14 -3.80 19.71
CA VAL A 79 3.82 -3.74 20.36
C VAL A 79 3.96 -3.55 21.87
N GLU A 80 4.81 -4.35 22.53
CA GLU A 80 5.11 -4.22 23.96
C GLU A 80 5.70 -2.84 24.30
N SER A 81 6.44 -2.23 23.37
CA SER A 81 7.01 -0.89 23.51
C SER A 81 6.01 0.25 23.22
N GLY A 82 4.76 -0.08 22.91
CA GLY A 82 3.69 0.91 22.70
C GLY A 82 3.54 1.41 21.26
N ALA A 83 4.06 0.70 20.26
CA ALA A 83 3.87 1.08 18.86
C ALA A 83 2.37 1.04 18.49
N ALA A 84 1.81 2.18 18.07
CA ALA A 84 0.41 2.29 17.68
C ALA A 84 0.13 1.72 16.28
N GLN A 85 1.10 1.78 15.37
CA GLN A 85 1.04 1.24 14.02
C GLN A 85 2.42 0.68 13.64
N ILE A 86 2.44 -0.44 12.92
CA ILE A 86 3.66 -1.09 12.43
C ILE A 86 3.47 -1.35 10.93
N ALA A 87 4.42 -0.90 10.13
CA ALA A 87 4.49 -1.16 8.69
C ALA A 87 5.74 -1.97 8.38
N LEU A 88 5.63 -2.96 7.51
CA LEU A 88 6.74 -3.79 7.05
C LEU A 88 7.12 -3.37 5.63
N GLY A 89 8.37 -2.96 5.45
CA GLY A 89 8.96 -2.77 4.13
C GLY A 89 9.44 -4.11 3.58
N VAL A 90 9.07 -4.40 2.33
CA VAL A 90 9.62 -5.52 1.57
C VAL A 90 10.16 -4.91 0.28
N ASP A 91 11.48 -4.80 0.19
CA ASP A 91 12.20 -4.39 -1.02
C ASP A 91 12.56 -5.61 -1.87
#